data_AF-A0A7Y3K671-F1
#
_entry.id   AF-A0A7Y3K671-F1
#
_cell.length_a   1.000
_cell.length_b   1.000
_cell.length_c   1.000
_cell.angle_alpha   90.00
_cell.angle_beta   90.00
_cell.angle_gamma   90.00
#
_symmetry.space_group_name_H-M   'P 1'
#
loop_
_entity.id
_entity.type
_entity.pdbx_description
1 polymer ?
#
loop_
_entity_poly.entity_id
_entity_poly.type
_entity_poly.pdbx_seq_one_letter_code
_entity_poly.pdbx_strand_id
1 'polypeptide(L)'
;MVNDALGFHRGGDSHTALEPLRWPEWFDLRRRGLLSQIAAEVPFFGEVSRSRRHVARQLQRRPASVTAAWGNDPRLVATAWAISSILAFSLGWPNDRFIPDDPTIVVFGGLPGTDLIFEQAFCQIGEVLGIPIGQIEGALKMPTFGEFVREVVGQK
;
A
#
# COMPACT_ATOMS: atom_id res chain seq x y z
N MET A 1 -10.16 -34.85 45.82
CA MET A 1 -9.92 -33.41 45.61
C MET A 1 -8.58 -33.27 44.92
N VAL A 2 -8.60 -33.18 43.60
CA VAL A 2 -7.41 -32.94 42.75
C VAL A 2 -7.65 -31.60 42.09
N ASN A 3 -6.84 -30.61 42.44
CA ASN A 3 -6.98 -29.24 41.93
C ASN A 3 -6.48 -29.19 40.48
N ASP A 4 -7.36 -28.73 39.60
CA ASP A 4 -7.08 -28.28 38.24
C ASP A 4 -5.95 -27.24 38.23
N ALA A 5 -4.79 -27.64 37.74
CA ALA A 5 -3.72 -26.73 37.35
C ALA A 5 -3.79 -26.50 35.83
N LEU A 6 -4.85 -25.83 35.38
CA LEU A 6 -4.91 -25.27 34.03
C LEU A 6 -4.15 -23.94 34.02
N GLY A 7 -2.84 -24.04 33.84
CA GLY A 7 -1.99 -22.93 33.44
C GLY A 7 -2.35 -22.49 32.03
N PHE A 8 -3.32 -21.58 31.92
CA PHE A 8 -3.53 -20.80 30.71
C PHE A 8 -2.29 -19.92 30.51
N HIS A 9 -1.33 -20.41 29.75
CA HIS A 9 -0.36 -19.57 29.09
C HIS A 9 -1.14 -18.67 28.11
N ARG A 10 -1.50 -17.46 28.58
CA ARG A 10 -1.73 -16.32 27.68
C ARG A 10 -0.41 -16.10 26.95
N GLY A 11 -0.24 -16.79 25.82
CA GLY A 11 0.63 -16.33 24.77
C GLY A 11 0.12 -14.97 24.38
N GLY A 12 0.73 -13.92 24.93
CA GLY A 12 0.59 -12.59 24.38
C GLY A 12 1.18 -12.68 22.99
N ASP A 13 0.31 -12.90 22.00
CA ASP A 13 0.64 -12.78 20.60
C ASP A 13 1.27 -11.40 20.46
N SER A 14 2.59 -11.42 20.38
CA SER A 14 3.37 -10.25 20.05
C SER A 14 3.05 -10.01 18.59
N HIS A 15 1.92 -9.35 18.34
CA HIS A 15 1.60 -8.74 17.07
C HIS A 15 2.84 -7.92 16.74
N THR A 16 3.70 -8.49 15.90
CA THR A 16 4.94 -7.85 15.49
C THR A 16 4.50 -6.56 14.85
N ALA A 17 4.78 -5.43 15.50
CA ALA A 17 4.33 -4.13 15.04
C ALA A 17 4.74 -4.00 13.57
N LEU A 18 3.76 -3.94 12.68
CA LEU A 18 4.00 -3.97 11.24
C LEU A 18 4.61 -2.62 10.87
N GLU A 19 5.84 -2.62 10.35
CA GLU A 19 6.47 -1.38 9.91
C GLU A 19 5.80 -0.86 8.63
N PRO A 20 5.43 0.44 8.57
CA PRO A 20 4.97 1.09 7.35
C PRO A 20 6.02 1.06 6.23
N LEU A 21 5.55 1.06 4.99
CA LEU A 21 6.42 1.15 3.84
C LEU A 21 7.16 2.49 3.82
N ARG A 22 8.43 2.43 3.43
CA ARG A 22 9.27 3.62 3.25
C ARG A 22 10.10 3.54 2.00
N TRP A 23 10.28 4.68 1.34
CA TRP A 23 11.36 4.83 0.38
C TRP A 23 12.72 4.70 1.10
N PRO A 24 13.77 4.25 0.40
CA PRO A 24 15.10 4.28 1.00
C PRO A 24 15.54 5.74 1.25
N GLU A 25 16.32 5.97 2.30
CA GLU A 25 16.69 7.32 2.77
C GLU A 25 17.37 8.19 1.71
N TRP A 26 18.12 7.57 0.79
CA TRP A 26 18.79 8.25 -0.31
C TRP A 26 17.85 8.67 -1.44
N PHE A 27 16.61 8.19 -1.44
CA PHE A 27 15.64 8.45 -2.50
C PHE A 27 14.72 9.60 -2.12
N ASP A 28 14.91 10.73 -2.79
CA ASP A 28 14.11 11.94 -2.60
C ASP A 28 13.22 12.19 -3.81
N LEU A 29 11.90 12.00 -3.64
CA LEU A 29 10.90 12.27 -4.67
C LEU A 29 10.86 13.76 -5.06
N ARG A 30 11.20 14.68 -4.16
CA ARG A 30 11.14 16.14 -4.40
C ARG A 30 12.31 16.64 -5.24
N ARG A 31 13.41 15.88 -5.31
CA ARG A 31 14.60 16.22 -6.10
C ARG A 31 14.53 15.75 -7.55
N ARG A 32 13.42 15.16 -7.97
CA ARG A 32 13.22 14.71 -9.35
C ARG A 32 13.07 15.90 -10.32
N GLY A 33 14.19 16.38 -10.85
CA GLY A 33 14.22 17.24 -12.05
C GLY A 33 14.04 16.42 -13.34
N LEU A 34 13.87 17.12 -14.48
CA LEU A 34 13.61 16.57 -15.82
C LEU A 34 14.50 15.36 -16.21
N LEU A 35 15.76 15.36 -15.79
CA LEU A 35 16.72 14.26 -16.06
C LEU A 35 16.38 12.93 -15.38
N SER A 36 15.63 12.96 -14.27
CA SER A 36 15.15 11.76 -13.60
C SER A 36 14.00 11.06 -14.34
N GLN A 37 13.28 11.79 -15.21
CA GLN A 37 12.27 11.19 -16.11
C GLN A 37 12.95 10.35 -17.19
N ILE A 38 14.06 10.85 -17.75
CA ILE A 38 14.83 10.13 -18.78
C ILE A 38 15.54 8.90 -18.18
N ALA A 39 16.10 9.01 -16.97
CA ALA A 39 16.74 7.88 -16.30
C ALA A 39 15.76 6.85 -15.71
N ALA A 40 14.45 7.15 -15.66
CA ALA A 40 13.42 6.20 -15.27
C ALA A 40 13.22 5.07 -16.31
N GLU A 41 13.59 5.34 -17.57
CA GLU A 41 13.40 4.40 -18.69
C GLU A 41 14.55 3.40 -18.86
N VAL A 42 15.65 3.50 -18.11
CA VAL A 42 16.74 2.51 -18.17
C VAL A 42 16.44 1.34 -17.23
N PRO A 43 16.08 0.16 -17.75
CA PRO A 43 15.78 -1.00 -16.91
C PRO A 43 17.03 -1.38 -16.10
N PHE A 44 16.84 -1.82 -14.86
CA PHE A 44 17.86 -2.36 -13.93
C PHE A 44 18.82 -1.35 -13.26
N PHE A 45 19.12 -0.21 -13.88
CA PHE A 45 20.13 0.73 -13.36
C PHE A 45 19.58 2.08 -12.87
N GLY A 46 18.37 2.46 -13.25
CA GLY A 46 17.74 3.69 -12.75
C GLY A 46 17.49 3.67 -11.23
N GLU A 47 17.65 4.82 -10.58
CA GLU A 47 17.37 5.00 -9.14
C GLU A 47 15.95 4.58 -8.77
N VAL A 48 14.99 4.77 -9.68
CA VAL A 48 13.59 4.34 -9.54
C VAL A 48 13.48 2.82 -9.42
N SER A 49 14.20 2.08 -10.25
CA SER A 49 14.21 0.61 -10.19
C SER A 49 14.84 0.10 -8.88
N ARG A 50 15.81 0.82 -8.31
CA ARG A 50 16.42 0.48 -7.02
C ARG A 50 15.47 0.79 -5.84
N SER A 51 14.80 1.94 -5.86
CA SER A 51 13.87 2.33 -4.81
C SER A 51 12.62 1.45 -4.81
N ARG A 52 12.07 1.11 -5.99
CA ARG A 52 10.95 0.14 -6.10
C ARG A 52 11.35 -1.24 -5.59
N ARG A 53 12.55 -1.75 -5.93
CA ARG A 53 13.06 -3.01 -5.36
C ARG A 53 13.20 -2.96 -3.84
N HIS A 54 13.58 -1.81 -3.28
CA HIS A 54 13.65 -1.63 -1.83
C HIS A 54 12.26 -1.79 -1.18
N VAL A 55 11.24 -1.11 -1.70
CA VAL A 55 9.85 -1.23 -1.23
C VAL A 55 9.30 -2.66 -1.45
N ALA A 56 9.56 -3.25 -2.61
CA ALA A 56 9.15 -4.63 -2.92
C ALA A 56 9.71 -5.64 -1.91
N ARG A 57 10.96 -5.48 -1.46
CA ARG A 57 11.55 -6.33 -0.40
C ARG A 57 10.86 -6.13 0.94
N GLN A 58 10.41 -4.92 1.28
CA GLN A 58 9.62 -4.68 2.49
C GLN A 58 8.28 -5.43 2.41
N LEU A 59 7.57 -5.31 1.28
CA LEU A 59 6.31 -6.03 1.04
C LEU A 59 6.48 -7.56 1.08
N GLN A 60 7.54 -8.11 0.48
CA GLN A 60 7.80 -9.55 0.49
C GLN A 60 8.00 -10.12 1.90
N ARG A 61 8.55 -9.32 2.82
CA ARG A 61 8.77 -9.73 4.21
C ARG A 61 7.52 -9.71 5.07
N ARG A 62 6.43 -9.10 4.59
CA ARG A 62 5.20 -8.99 5.37
C ARG A 62 4.51 -10.36 5.49
N PRO A 63 4.06 -10.75 6.70
CA PRO A 63 3.31 -11.98 6.88
C PRO A 63 1.93 -11.88 6.22
N ALA A 64 1.27 -13.01 5.98
CA ALA A 64 -0.11 -13.00 5.48
C ALA A 64 -1.12 -12.42 6.51
N SER A 65 -0.75 -12.37 7.79
CA SER A 65 -1.57 -11.84 8.88
C SER A 65 -1.69 -10.30 8.91
N VAL A 66 -1.16 -9.59 7.90
CA VAL A 66 -1.30 -8.12 7.77
C VAL A 66 -2.75 -7.65 7.72
N THR A 67 -3.69 -8.51 7.33
CA THR A 67 -5.11 -8.19 7.26
C THR A 67 -5.68 -7.73 8.59
N ALA A 68 -5.14 -8.21 9.71
CA ALA A 68 -5.54 -7.79 11.06
C ALA A 68 -5.31 -6.29 11.32
N ALA A 69 -4.37 -5.66 10.60
CA ALA A 69 -4.11 -4.22 10.74
C ALA A 69 -5.28 -3.35 10.28
N TRP A 70 -6.15 -3.86 9.40
CA TRP A 70 -7.33 -3.14 8.89
C TRP A 70 -8.52 -3.13 9.87
N GLY A 71 -8.42 -3.86 10.98
CA GLY A 71 -9.48 -3.96 11.98
C GLY A 71 -10.65 -4.85 11.54
N ASN A 72 -11.82 -4.62 12.15
CA ASN A 72 -12.98 -5.52 12.03
C ASN A 72 -14.11 -4.97 11.13
N ASP A 73 -13.94 -3.81 10.50
CA ASP A 73 -14.96 -3.27 9.59
C ASP A 73 -14.92 -4.02 8.25
N PRO A 74 -15.96 -4.83 7.91
CA PRO A 74 -15.93 -5.65 6.71
C PRO A 74 -15.90 -4.83 5.41
N ARG A 75 -16.54 -3.64 5.39
CA ARG A 75 -16.59 -2.78 4.20
C ARG A 75 -15.21 -2.16 3.94
N LEU A 76 -14.56 -1.71 5.01
CA LEU A 76 -13.21 -1.17 4.94
C LEU A 76 -12.23 -2.24 4.46
N VAL A 77 -12.24 -3.43 5.07
CA VAL A 77 -11.34 -4.53 4.72
C VAL A 77 -11.55 -4.98 3.27
N ALA A 78 -12.80 -5.13 2.83
CA ALA A 78 -13.09 -5.54 1.45
C ALA A 78 -12.61 -4.49 0.43
N THR A 79 -12.83 -3.21 0.72
CA THR A 79 -12.37 -2.11 -0.17
C THR A 79 -10.85 -2.04 -0.20
N ALA A 80 -10.19 -2.13 0.97
CA ALA A 80 -8.74 -2.16 1.07
C ALA A 80 -8.14 -3.32 0.26
N TRP A 81 -8.73 -4.51 0.35
CA TRP A 81 -8.24 -5.68 -0.37
C TRP A 81 -8.40 -5.55 -1.89
N ALA A 82 -9.55 -5.03 -2.36
CA ALA A 82 -9.78 -4.78 -3.78
C ALA A 82 -8.76 -3.79 -4.34
N ILE A 83 -8.57 -2.65 -3.67
CA ILE A 83 -7.58 -1.63 -4.07
C ILE A 83 -6.17 -2.22 -4.05
N SER A 84 -5.80 -2.92 -2.98
CA SER A 84 -4.48 -3.53 -2.82
C SER A 84 -4.16 -4.53 -3.92
N SER A 85 -5.14 -5.35 -4.32
CA SER A 85 -4.99 -6.33 -5.40
C SER A 85 -4.76 -5.65 -6.75
N ILE A 86 -5.53 -4.60 -7.06
CA ILE A 86 -5.38 -3.83 -8.29
C ILE A 86 -4.01 -3.15 -8.32
N LEU A 87 -3.62 -2.47 -7.23
CA LEU A 87 -2.32 -1.81 -7.15
C LEU A 87 -1.17 -2.81 -7.28
N ALA A 88 -1.28 -3.97 -6.64
CA ALA A 88 -0.24 -4.99 -6.73
C ALA A 88 -0.06 -5.50 -8.16
N PHE A 89 -1.17 -5.77 -8.86
CA PHE A 89 -1.15 -6.20 -10.24
C PHE A 89 -0.64 -5.10 -11.18
N SER A 90 -1.29 -3.93 -11.17
CA SER A 90 -1.02 -2.86 -12.13
C SER A 90 0.35 -2.22 -11.93
N LEU A 91 0.79 -2.06 -10.69
CA LEU A 91 2.11 -1.49 -10.37
C LEU A 91 3.21 -2.57 -10.24
N GLY A 92 2.89 -3.84 -10.45
CA GLY A 92 3.86 -4.93 -10.35
C GLY A 92 4.50 -5.05 -8.96
N TRP A 93 3.74 -4.77 -7.88
CA TRP A 93 4.20 -5.09 -6.54
C TRP A 93 4.19 -6.61 -6.32
N PRO A 94 5.10 -7.14 -5.48
CA PRO A 94 5.23 -8.58 -5.31
C PRO A 94 4.06 -9.24 -4.57
N ASN A 95 3.22 -8.45 -3.88
CA ASN A 95 1.99 -8.88 -3.22
C ASN A 95 1.12 -7.64 -2.88
N ASP A 96 -0.08 -7.91 -2.35
CA ASP A 96 -1.14 -6.97 -1.97
C ASP A 96 -1.15 -6.65 -0.46
N ARG A 97 -0.05 -6.92 0.26
CA ARG A 97 0.01 -6.88 1.73
C ARG A 97 0.23 -5.48 2.29
N PHE A 98 -0.54 -4.50 1.81
CA PHE A 98 -0.54 -3.12 2.31
C PHE A 98 -1.26 -3.02 3.66
N ILE A 99 -0.82 -2.08 4.50
CA ILE A 99 -1.40 -1.80 5.81
C ILE A 99 -1.91 -0.35 5.87
N PRO A 100 -2.83 -0.02 6.79
CA PRO A 100 -3.38 1.33 6.88
C PRO A 100 -2.34 2.43 7.05
N ASP A 101 -1.27 2.16 7.81
CA ASP A 101 -0.25 3.17 8.11
C ASP A 101 0.75 3.39 6.96
N ASP A 102 0.64 2.63 5.86
CA ASP A 102 1.51 2.84 4.71
C ASP A 102 1.30 4.22 4.09
N PRO A 103 2.38 4.97 3.78
CA PRO A 103 2.22 6.26 3.13
C PRO A 103 1.64 6.09 1.72
N THR A 104 0.60 6.86 1.40
CA THR A 104 -0.08 6.82 0.09
C THR A 104 0.92 6.98 -1.05
N ILE A 105 1.84 7.95 -0.92
CA ILE A 105 2.87 8.22 -1.94
C ILE A 105 3.82 7.03 -2.22
N VAL A 106 3.99 6.11 -1.26
CA VAL A 106 4.81 4.91 -1.42
C VAL A 106 3.99 3.79 -2.07
N VAL A 107 2.78 3.54 -1.56
CA VAL A 107 1.86 2.50 -2.05
C VAL A 107 1.57 2.68 -3.54
N PHE A 108 1.31 3.92 -3.93
CA PHE A 108 1.00 4.30 -5.31
C PHE A 108 2.24 4.51 -6.20
N GLY A 109 3.45 4.21 -5.70
CA GLY A 109 4.66 4.14 -6.51
C GLY A 109 5.31 5.48 -6.89
N GLY A 110 4.90 6.59 -6.28
CA GLY A 110 5.49 7.92 -6.50
C GLY A 110 4.46 9.04 -6.67
N LEU A 111 4.85 10.11 -7.37
CA LEU A 111 3.98 11.26 -7.64
C LEU A 111 2.93 10.89 -8.72
N PRO A 112 1.62 11.11 -8.45
CA PRO A 112 0.55 10.96 -9.43
C PRO A 112 0.80 11.81 -10.69
N GLY A 113 0.41 11.31 -11.86
CA GLY A 113 0.32 12.12 -13.09
C GLY A 113 1.51 12.07 -14.05
N THR A 114 2.38 11.04 -13.98
CA THR A 114 3.49 10.87 -14.93
C THR A 114 3.56 9.50 -15.61
N ASP A 115 2.62 8.58 -15.32
CA ASP A 115 2.68 7.20 -15.82
C ASP A 115 1.29 6.71 -16.22
N LEU A 116 1.15 6.24 -17.46
CA LEU A 116 -0.08 5.66 -18.01
C LEU A 116 -0.57 4.46 -17.18
N ILE A 117 0.37 3.70 -16.59
CA ILE A 117 0.05 2.57 -15.71
C ILE A 117 -0.71 3.03 -14.47
N PHE A 118 -0.42 4.24 -13.99
CA PHE A 118 -1.12 4.85 -12.87
C PHE A 118 -2.56 5.14 -13.24
N GLU A 119 -2.81 5.84 -14.36
CA GLU A 119 -4.17 6.15 -14.81
C GLU A 119 -5.01 4.88 -15.01
N GLN A 120 -4.42 3.82 -15.57
CA GLN A 120 -5.08 2.53 -15.74
C GLN A 120 -5.49 1.91 -14.40
N ALA A 121 -4.63 1.95 -13.39
CA ALA A 121 -4.96 1.45 -12.05
C ALA A 121 -6.15 2.23 -11.44
N PHE A 122 -6.22 3.55 -11.65
CA PHE A 122 -7.30 4.39 -11.12
C PHE A 122 -8.63 4.15 -11.83
N CYS A 123 -8.61 4.03 -13.15
CA CYS A 123 -9.77 3.61 -13.92
C CYS A 123 -10.31 2.26 -13.42
N GLN A 124 -9.43 1.28 -13.19
CA GLN A 124 -9.81 -0.03 -12.69
C GLN A 124 -10.38 0.03 -11.26
N ILE A 125 -9.78 0.82 -10.37
CA ILE A 125 -10.32 1.04 -9.01
C ILE A 125 -11.72 1.67 -9.10
N GLY A 126 -11.90 2.70 -9.94
CA GLY A 126 -13.18 3.37 -10.12
C GLY A 126 -14.26 2.46 -10.67
N GLU A 127 -13.92 1.64 -11.66
CA GLU A 127 -14.84 0.64 -12.23
C GLU A 127 -15.24 -0.41 -11.19
N VAL A 128 -14.27 -1.01 -10.50
CA VAL A 128 -14.52 -2.07 -9.50
C VAL A 128 -15.32 -1.55 -8.30
N LEU A 129 -15.08 -0.30 -7.88
CA LEU A 129 -15.74 0.28 -6.71
C LEU A 129 -17.01 1.07 -7.06
N GLY A 130 -17.27 1.36 -8.34
CA GLY A 130 -18.38 2.20 -8.78
C GLY A 130 -18.19 3.68 -8.44
N ILE A 131 -16.95 4.16 -8.41
CA ILE A 131 -16.58 5.51 -7.94
C ILE A 131 -15.97 6.31 -9.10
N PRO A 132 -16.41 7.57 -9.34
CA PRO A 132 -15.80 8.43 -10.34
C PRO A 132 -14.31 8.67 -10.08
N ILE A 133 -13.50 8.62 -11.14
CA ILE A 133 -12.03 8.77 -11.03
C ILE A 133 -11.61 10.05 -10.28
N GLY A 134 -12.29 11.18 -10.50
CA GLY A 134 -11.98 12.44 -9.84
C GLY A 134 -12.14 12.40 -8.31
N GLN A 135 -12.99 11.53 -7.78
CA GLN A 135 -13.10 11.33 -6.32
C GLN A 135 -11.89 10.53 -5.79
N ILE A 136 -11.43 9.54 -6.55
CA ILE A 136 -10.23 8.75 -6.20
C ILE A 136 -8.98 9.65 -6.24
N GLU A 137 -8.85 10.49 -7.25
CA GLU A 137 -7.78 11.49 -7.34
C GLU A 137 -7.83 12.50 -6.18
N GLY A 138 -9.02 12.90 -5.74
CA GLY A 138 -9.21 13.71 -4.54
C GLY A 138 -8.65 13.04 -3.28
N ALA A 139 -8.94 11.75 -3.12
CA ALA A 139 -8.49 10.95 -1.98
C ALA A 139 -6.97 10.73 -1.95
N LEU A 140 -6.25 10.85 -3.06
CA LEU A 140 -4.78 10.72 -3.09
C LEU A 140 -4.03 11.74 -2.21
N LYS A 141 -4.70 12.83 -1.82
CA LYS A 141 -4.16 13.83 -0.90
C LYS A 141 -4.03 13.28 0.52
N MET A 142 -4.65 12.15 0.83
CA MET A 142 -4.55 11.51 2.14
C MET A 142 -3.12 11.03 2.39
N PRO A 143 -2.54 11.31 3.58
CA PRO A 143 -1.17 10.96 3.90
C PRO A 143 -0.94 9.45 3.98
N THR A 144 -1.92 8.70 4.48
CA THR A 144 -1.84 7.26 4.70
C THR A 144 -2.84 6.50 3.83
N PHE A 145 -2.49 5.26 3.51
CA PHE A 145 -3.32 4.39 2.70
C PHE A 145 -4.64 4.05 3.40
N GLY A 146 -4.61 3.92 4.74
CA GLY A 146 -5.82 3.73 5.54
C GLY A 146 -6.79 4.90 5.44
N GLU A 147 -6.28 6.14 5.50
CA GLU A 147 -7.11 7.33 5.28
C GLU A 147 -7.65 7.41 3.86
N PHE A 148 -6.82 7.10 2.85
CA PHE A 148 -7.26 6.98 1.46
C PHE A 148 -8.44 6.00 1.31
N VAL A 149 -8.32 4.79 1.85
CA VAL A 149 -9.39 3.78 1.73
C VAL A 149 -10.64 4.22 2.48
N ARG A 150 -10.51 4.82 3.69
CA ARG A 150 -11.68 5.33 4.43
C ARG A 150 -12.41 6.42 3.67
N GLU A 151 -11.68 7.34 3.03
CA GLU A 151 -12.26 8.37 2.18
C GLU A 151 -13.04 7.73 1.03
N VAL A 152 -12.42 6.78 0.31
CA VAL A 152 -13.06 6.04 -0.79
C VAL A 152 -14.31 5.28 -0.33
N VAL A 153 -14.29 4.68 0.86
CA VAL A 153 -15.47 4.02 1.45
C VAL A 153 -16.58 5.01 1.77
N GLY A 154 -16.24 6.22 2.24
CA GLY A 154 -17.22 7.27 2.55
C GLY A 154 -17.92 7.87 1.34
N GLN A 155 -17.38 7.65 0.13
CA GLN A 155 -17.96 8.10 -1.14
C GLN A 155 -18.97 7.09 -1.74
N LYS A 156 -19.10 5.88 -1.16
CA LYS A 156 -20.10 4.87 -1.54
C LYS A 156 -21.42 5.06 -0.80
#